data_AF-A0A196SHJ5-F1
#
_entry.id   AF-A0A196SHJ5-F1
#
_cell.length_a   1.000
_cell.length_b   1.000
_cell.length_c   1.000
_cell.angle_alpha   90.00
_cell.angle_beta   90.00
_cell.angle_gamma   90.00
#
_symmetry.space_group_name_H-M   'P 1'
#
loop_
_entity.id
_entity.type
_entity.pdbx_description
1 polymer ?
#
loop_
_entity_poly.entity_id
_entity_poly.type
_entity_poly.pdbx_seq_one_letter_code
_entity_poly.pdbx_strand_id
1 'polypeptide(L)'
;MVTCAHHRNYRLTFSTPRRPYERERLDQELRICGEYGLRNKREIWRVQLVLAKIRKAARELLTLEETDPRRIFQGAAIIRRMTRLGLISEEDKKLDSILELSTSKLMDRRLQT
;
A
#
# COMPACT_ATOMS: atom_id res chain seq x y z
N MET A 1 11.79 40.15 17.13
CA MET A 1 11.38 38.81 17.58
C MET A 1 11.47 37.86 16.40
N VAL A 2 12.41 36.92 16.38
CA VAL A 2 12.51 35.94 15.28
C VAL A 2 11.34 34.97 15.43
N THR A 3 10.40 35.00 14.49
CA THR A 3 9.34 34.00 14.39
C THR A 3 9.97 32.73 13.82
N CYS A 4 10.28 31.76 14.67
CA CYS A 4 10.79 30.46 14.27
C CYS A 4 9.71 29.65 13.55
N ALA A 5 9.44 29.98 12.29
CA ALA A 5 8.42 29.33 11.47
C ALA A 5 8.96 28.01 10.86
N HIS A 6 8.79 26.91 11.59
CA HIS A 6 9.21 25.57 11.14
C HIS A 6 8.06 24.85 10.41
N HIS A 7 8.03 24.93 9.08
CA HIS A 7 6.98 24.34 8.24
C HIS A 7 7.29 22.91 7.75
N ARG A 8 8.17 22.18 8.43
CA ARG A 8 8.56 20.82 8.02
C ARG A 8 7.51 19.80 8.49
N ASN A 9 6.94 19.08 7.53
CA ASN A 9 5.93 18.06 7.79
C ASN A 9 6.56 16.69 8.09
N TYR A 10 6.05 16.00 9.11
CA TYR A 10 6.38 14.62 9.44
C TYR A 10 5.11 13.77 9.42
N ARG A 11 5.22 12.52 8.98
CA ARG A 11 4.06 11.61 8.89
C ARG A 11 4.44 10.20 9.32
N LEU A 12 3.47 9.51 9.91
CA LEU A 12 3.63 8.11 10.27
C LEU A 12 3.57 7.21 9.03
N THR A 13 4.49 6.25 8.96
CA THR A 13 4.67 5.34 7.82
C THR A 13 4.12 3.94 8.04
N PHE A 14 3.64 3.62 9.24
CA PHE A 14 3.11 2.31 9.64
C PHE A 14 1.89 2.51 10.54
N SER A 15 1.09 1.46 10.72
CA SER A 15 -0.03 1.44 11.67
C SER A 15 0.08 0.19 12.51
N THR A 16 -0.12 0.31 13.82
CA THR A 16 -0.10 -0.83 14.75
C THR A 16 -1.40 -1.64 14.63
N PRO A 17 -1.32 -2.98 14.72
CA PRO A 17 -2.49 -3.83 14.69
C PRO A 17 -3.39 -3.54 15.90
N ARG A 18 -4.71 -3.61 15.71
CA ARG A 18 -5.69 -3.38 16.79
C ARG A 18 -5.59 -4.42 17.91
N ARG A 19 -5.34 -5.69 17.55
CA ARG A 19 -5.20 -6.82 18.48
C ARG A 19 -3.73 -7.26 18.52
N PRO A 20 -2.99 -6.97 19.60
CA PRO A 20 -1.57 -7.29 19.67
C PRO A 20 -1.26 -8.79 19.70
N TYR A 21 -2.11 -9.63 20.30
CA TYR A 21 -1.81 -11.04 20.57
C TYR A 21 -2.75 -12.01 19.85
N GLU A 22 -2.93 -11.80 18.55
CA GLU A 22 -3.72 -12.69 17.70
C GLU A 22 -2.81 -13.71 17.03
N ARG A 23 -2.98 -15.00 17.39
CA ARG A 23 -2.09 -16.09 16.97
C ARG A 23 -1.95 -16.16 15.44
N GLU A 24 -3.05 -16.16 14.72
CA GLU A 24 -3.07 -16.25 13.25
C GLU A 24 -2.26 -15.13 12.59
N ARG A 25 -2.41 -13.89 13.06
CA ARG A 25 -1.65 -12.74 12.57
C ARG A 25 -0.16 -12.88 12.89
N LEU A 26 0.17 -13.32 14.10
CA LEU A 26 1.57 -13.50 14.52
C LEU A 26 2.27 -14.56 13.66
N ASP A 27 1.60 -15.68 13.38
CA ASP A 27 2.12 -16.78 12.57
C ASP A 27 2.30 -16.34 11.10
N GLN A 28 1.33 -15.63 10.52
CA GLN A 28 1.43 -15.07 9.17
C GLN A 28 2.56 -14.05 9.03
N GLU A 29 2.68 -13.12 10.00
CA GLU A 29 3.77 -12.15 10.00
C GLU A 29 5.13 -12.81 10.15
N LEU A 30 5.24 -13.85 10.97
CA LEU A 30 6.48 -14.58 11.17
C LEU A 30 6.90 -15.32 9.90
N ARG A 31 5.94 -15.93 9.20
CA ARG A 31 6.18 -16.56 7.89
C ARG A 31 6.71 -15.55 6.87
N ILE A 32 6.07 -14.39 6.73
CA ILE A 32 6.52 -13.33 5.82
C ILE A 32 7.90 -12.79 6.22
N CYS A 33 8.17 -12.63 7.52
CA CYS A 33 9.50 -12.25 7.99
C CYS A 33 10.58 -13.25 7.56
N GLY A 34 10.29 -14.55 7.65
CA GLY A 34 11.20 -15.62 7.26
C GLY A 34 11.44 -15.68 5.75
N GLU A 35 10.36 -15.62 4.96
CA GLU A 35 10.43 -15.68 3.49
C GLU A 35 11.23 -14.51 2.88
N TYR A 36 11.05 -13.29 3.41
CA TYR A 36 11.66 -12.07 2.87
C TYR A 36 12.87 -11.55 3.67
N GLY A 37 13.31 -12.28 4.70
CA GLY A 37 14.47 -11.89 5.52
C GLY A 37 14.32 -10.52 6.20
N LEU A 38 13.17 -10.25 6.81
CA LEU A 38 12.86 -8.95 7.40
C LEU A 38 13.44 -8.80 8.80
N ARG A 39 14.01 -7.63 9.11
CA ARG A 39 14.59 -7.35 10.44
C ARG A 39 13.51 -7.23 11.52
N ASN A 40 12.45 -6.47 11.24
CA ASN A 40 11.42 -6.09 12.21
C ASN A 40 10.01 -6.16 11.61
N LYS A 41 9.01 -6.51 12.44
CA LYS A 41 7.57 -6.50 12.07
C LYS A 41 7.07 -5.14 11.57
N ARG A 42 7.71 -4.04 11.99
CA ARG A 42 7.40 -2.69 11.51
C ARG A 42 7.53 -2.57 9.99
N GLU A 43 8.42 -3.34 9.35
CA GLU A 43 8.56 -3.34 7.89
C GLU A 43 7.31 -3.90 7.20
N ILE A 44 6.73 -4.97 7.75
CA ILE A 44 5.46 -5.54 7.30
C ILE A 44 4.36 -4.48 7.44
N TRP A 45 4.25 -3.85 8.60
CA TRP A 45 3.21 -2.85 8.87
C TRP A 45 3.30 -1.61 7.99
N ARG A 46 4.51 -1.24 7.53
CA ARG A 46 4.69 -0.16 6.55
C ARG A 46 4.08 -0.53 5.21
N VAL A 47 4.36 -1.73 4.71
CA VAL A 47 3.84 -2.20 3.42
C VAL A 47 2.34 -2.41 3.49
N GLN A 48 1.83 -2.98 4.59
CA GLN A 48 0.39 -3.09 4.83
C GLN A 48 -0.30 -1.73 4.83
N LEU A 49 0.29 -0.70 5.45
CA LEU A 49 -0.29 0.64 5.43
C LEU A 49 -0.29 1.23 4.00
N VAL A 50 0.76 1.02 3.22
CA VAL A 50 0.82 1.49 1.82
C VAL A 50 -0.26 0.81 0.99
N LEU A 51 -0.38 -0.52 1.10
CA LEU A 51 -1.42 -1.31 0.43
C LEU A 51 -2.82 -0.83 0.83
N ALA A 52 -3.05 -0.60 2.12
CA ALA A 52 -4.34 -0.11 2.63
C ALA A 52 -4.71 1.27 2.07
N LYS A 53 -3.75 2.18 1.92
CA LYS A 53 -3.98 3.50 1.29
C LYS A 53 -4.34 3.39 -0.18
N ILE A 54 -3.63 2.53 -0.92
CA ILE A 54 -3.90 2.29 -2.35
C ILE A 54 -5.29 1.67 -2.53
N ARG A 55 -5.63 0.63 -1.75
CA ARG A 55 -6.95 -0.02 -1.78
C ARG A 55 -8.08 0.92 -1.36
N LYS A 56 -7.83 1.82 -0.39
CA LYS A 56 -8.81 2.84 0.00
C LYS A 56 -9.11 3.78 -1.17
N ALA A 57 -8.08 4.30 -1.84
CA ALA A 57 -8.25 5.15 -3.02
C ALA A 57 -8.99 4.42 -4.15
N ALA A 58 -8.65 3.16 -4.42
CA ALA A 58 -9.35 2.35 -5.42
C ALA A 58 -10.84 2.19 -5.08
N ARG A 59 -11.19 1.89 -3.82
CA ARG A 59 -12.60 1.78 -3.40
C ARG A 59 -13.39 3.08 -3.56
N GLU A 60 -12.79 4.23 -3.21
CA GLU A 60 -13.42 5.54 -3.39
C GLU A 60 -13.65 5.86 -4.88
N LEU A 61 -12.74 5.46 -5.76
CA LEU A 61 -12.91 5.65 -7.20
C LEU A 61 -13.93 4.68 -7.79
N LEU A 62 -14.03 3.46 -7.26
CA LEU A 62 -14.98 2.44 -7.70
C LEU A 62 -16.43 2.82 -7.41
N THR A 63 -16.70 3.64 -6.38
CA THR A 63 -18.05 4.15 -6.09
C THR A 63 -18.52 5.23 -7.05
N LEU A 64 -17.62 5.87 -7.80
CA LEU A 64 -17.95 6.90 -8.78
C LEU A 64 -18.33 6.26 -10.11
N GLU A 65 -19.15 6.97 -10.89
CA GLU A 65 -19.51 6.59 -12.26
C GLU A 65 -18.28 6.61 -13.18
N GLU A 66 -18.30 5.79 -14.24
CA GLU A 66 -17.18 5.64 -15.18
C GLU A 66 -16.82 6.94 -15.92
N THR A 67 -17.81 7.81 -16.11
CA THR A 67 -17.69 9.10 -16.80
C THR A 67 -17.17 10.22 -15.91
N ASP A 68 -17.10 10.01 -14.58
CA ASP A 68 -16.67 11.05 -13.65
C ASP A 68 -15.20 11.44 -13.91
N PRO A 69 -14.89 12.75 -14.06
CA PRO A 69 -13.55 13.22 -14.37
C PRO A 69 -12.51 12.83 -13.31
N ARG A 70 -12.90 12.73 -12.03
CA ARG A 70 -12.01 12.30 -10.95
C ARG A 70 -11.65 10.84 -11.10
N ARG A 71 -12.61 9.97 -11.47
CA ARG A 71 -12.37 8.55 -11.70
C ARG A 71 -11.41 8.34 -12.86
N ILE A 72 -11.63 9.03 -13.97
CA ILE A 72 -10.78 8.93 -15.17
C ILE A 72 -9.35 9.35 -14.84
N PHE A 73 -9.17 10.53 -14.24
CA PHE A 73 -7.84 11.07 -13.97
C PHE A 73 -7.10 10.31 -12.86
N GLN A 74 -7.72 10.15 -11.68
CA GLN A 74 -7.07 9.50 -10.55
C GLN A 74 -6.94 7.99 -10.76
N GLY A 75 -7.91 7.36 -11.41
CA GLY A 75 -7.87 5.94 -11.73
C GLY A 75 -6.71 5.62 -12.68
N ALA A 76 -6.57 6.38 -13.77
CA ALA A 76 -5.43 6.24 -14.68
C ALA A 76 -4.09 6.51 -13.97
N ALA A 77 -4.04 7.49 -13.07
CA ALA A 77 -2.84 7.80 -12.30
C ALA A 77 -2.41 6.65 -11.37
N ILE A 78 -3.36 6.01 -10.67
CA ILE A 78 -3.06 4.87 -9.80
C ILE A 78 -2.59 3.68 -10.63
N ILE A 79 -3.30 3.33 -11.70
CA ILE A 79 -2.91 2.22 -12.59
C ILE A 79 -1.50 2.45 -13.13
N ARG A 80 -1.21 3.64 -13.68
CA ARG A 80 0.12 4.00 -14.18
C ARG A 80 1.22 3.84 -13.12
N ARG A 81 0.93 4.18 -11.86
CA ARG A 81 1.88 4.00 -10.75
C ARG A 81 2.11 2.51 -10.45
N MET A 82 1.06 1.70 -10.44
CA MET A 82 1.16 0.26 -10.17
C MET A 82 1.91 -0.47 -11.29
N THR A 83 1.67 -0.13 -12.55
CA THR A 83 2.40 -0.65 -13.71
C THR A 83 3.88 -0.28 -13.65
N ARG A 84 4.22 0.97 -13.26
CA ARG A 84 5.63 1.40 -13.12
C ARG A 84 6.37 0.64 -12.02
N LEU A 85 5.69 0.32 -10.93
CA LEU A 85 6.23 -0.54 -9.87
C LEU A 85 6.17 -2.03 -10.26
N GLY A 86 5.55 -2.34 -11.39
CA GLY A 86 5.31 -3.68 -11.91
C GLY A 86 4.51 -4.58 -10.97
N LEU A 87 3.55 -4.01 -10.25
CA LEU A 87 2.65 -4.78 -9.37
C LEU A 87 1.47 -5.39 -10.13
N ILE A 88 1.17 -4.84 -11.31
CA ILE A 88 0.08 -5.21 -12.20
C ILE A 88 0.68 -5.44 -13.59
N SER A 89 0.19 -6.45 -14.29
CA SER A 89 0.56 -6.78 -15.67
C SER A 89 0.00 -5.73 -16.64
N GLU A 90 0.49 -5.71 -17.89
CA GLU A 90 -0.05 -4.82 -18.92
C GLU A 90 -1.48 -5.20 -19.34
N GLU A 91 -1.89 -6.44 -19.07
CA GLU A 91 -3.20 -7.01 -19.40
C GLU A 91 -4.25 -6.65 -18.33
N ASP A 92 -3.85 -6.56 -17.06
CA ASP A 92 -4.74 -6.33 -15.91
C ASP A 92 -4.89 -4.85 -15.53
N LYS A 93 -5.00 -3.94 -16.51
CA LYS A 93 -5.13 -2.48 -16.26
C LYS A 93 -6.54 -2.07 -15.80
N LYS A 94 -7.14 -2.82 -14.88
CA LYS A 94 -8.44 -2.51 -14.27
C LYS A 94 -8.26 -2.00 -12.84
N LEU A 95 -9.22 -1.18 -12.40
CA LEU A 95 -9.23 -0.71 -11.01
C LEU A 95 -9.46 -1.86 -10.02
N ASP A 96 -10.21 -2.89 -10.42
CA ASP A 96 -10.52 -4.04 -9.56
C ASP A 96 -9.28 -4.87 -9.23
N SER A 97 -8.34 -4.99 -10.17
CA SER A 97 -7.07 -5.70 -9.99
C SER A 97 -6.23 -5.12 -8.83
N ILE A 98 -6.42 -3.84 -8.50
CA ILE A 98 -5.74 -3.19 -7.35
C ILE A 98 -6.28 -3.74 -6.02
N LEU A 99 -7.56 -4.11 -5.96
CA LEU A 99 -8.16 -4.67 -4.75
C LEU A 99 -7.57 -6.05 -4.42
N GLU A 100 -7.19 -6.82 -5.44
CA GLU A 100 -6.63 -8.17 -5.30
C GLU A 100 -5.15 -8.21 -4.91
N LEU A 101 -4.45 -7.07 -4.87
CA LEU A 101 -3.02 -7.01 -4.56
C LEU A 101 -2.68 -7.59 -3.17
N SER A 102 -1.83 -8.60 -3.13
CA SER A 102 -1.33 -9.18 -1.88
C SER A 102 -0.17 -8.38 -1.29
N THR A 103 0.10 -8.58 0.00
CA THR A 103 1.31 -8.03 0.64
C THR A 103 2.59 -8.62 0.07
N SER A 104 2.57 -9.89 -0.34
CA SER A 104 3.70 -10.59 -0.94
C SER A 104 4.15 -9.93 -2.25
N LYS A 105 3.22 -9.63 -3.16
CA LYS A 105 3.53 -8.91 -4.42
C LYS A 105 4.26 -7.58 -4.21
N LEU A 106 3.98 -6.88 -3.10
CA LEU A 106 4.69 -5.66 -2.74
C LEU A 106 6.08 -5.92 -2.14
N MET A 107 6.24 -7.01 -1.40
CA MET A 107 7.52 -7.42 -0.84
C MET A 107 8.48 -7.90 -1.92
N ASP A 108 7.98 -8.59 -2.96
CA ASP A 108 8.76 -9.02 -4.15
C ASP A 108 9.37 -7.84 -4.94
N ARG A 109 8.88 -6.62 -4.71
CA ARG A 109 9.39 -5.41 -5.34
C ARG A 109 10.40 -4.65 -4.46
N ARG A 110 10.81 -5.21 -3.32
CA ARG A 110 11.91 -4.66 -2.53
C ARG A 110 13.21 -4.90 -3.28
N LEU A 111 14.11 -3.91 -3.27
CA LEU A 111 15.44 -4.06 -3.89
C LEU A 111 16.27 -5.23 -3.30
N GLN A 112 15.93 -5.66 -2.08
CA GLN A 112 16.61 -6.75 -1.38
C GLN A 112 16.32 -8.13 -1.99
N THR A 113 15.15 -8.31 -2.58
CA THR A 113 14.67 -9.58 -3.17
C THR A 113 14.79 -9.54 -4.68
#